data_AF-A0A6A5QS88-F1
#
_entry.id   AF-A0A6A5QS88-F1
#
_cell.length_a   1.000
_cell.length_b   1.000
_cell.length_c   1.000
_cell.angle_alpha   90.00
_cell.angle_beta   90.00
_cell.angle_gamma   90.00
#
_symmetry.space_group_name_H-M   'P 1'
#
loop_
_entity.id
_entity.type
_entity.pdbx_description
1 polymer ?
#
loop_
_entity_poly.entity_id
_entity_poly.type
_entity_poly.pdbx_seq_one_letter_code
_entity_poly.pdbx_strand_id
1 'polypeptide(L)'
;MSFVSHPSCLCSAGNTVYLGLGLVAPSEGIRWIKAGTSIGAFCLGSFVFARFHRYFSPRKRWVLIASYSFQLLMIVIAALIVTLGEEAKEGLGYQVLIPIAVVAFQSSGQAVTSRALQYAGLTSVVLTSNYCDLFSDPNLFKLSNVERNRRIAAPVLLLLGALLGGIWAHTSVGLAGALWTAVALKAAAVVAWVFWRAEEELE
;
A
#
# COMPACT_ATOMS: atom_id res chain seq x y z
N MET A 1 18.60 -3.03 -30.42
CA MET A 1 17.82 -1.92 -29.81
C MET A 1 17.09 -2.53 -28.63
N SER A 2 17.82 -2.68 -27.52
CA SER A 2 17.49 -3.55 -26.41
C SER A 2 17.24 -2.66 -25.20
N PHE A 3 15.99 -2.43 -24.84
CA PHE A 3 15.62 -1.52 -23.75
C PHE A 3 14.44 -2.06 -22.93
N VAL A 4 14.38 -3.36 -22.64
CA VAL A 4 13.39 -3.91 -21.69
C VAL A 4 13.96 -5.14 -20.96
N SER A 5 15.09 -4.98 -20.27
CA SER A 5 15.68 -6.06 -19.48
C SER A 5 16.12 -5.51 -18.13
N HIS A 6 15.13 -5.28 -17.25
CA HIS A 6 15.27 -4.80 -15.86
C HIS A 6 15.72 -3.32 -15.74
N PRO A 7 15.03 -2.49 -14.94
CA PRO A 7 14.91 -2.68 -13.50
C PRO A 7 13.55 -2.28 -12.89
N SER A 8 13.40 -2.68 -11.63
CA SER A 8 12.32 -2.35 -10.70
C SER A 8 12.14 -0.83 -10.53
N CYS A 9 11.27 -0.19 -11.32
CA CYS A 9 10.97 1.24 -11.18
C CYS A 9 9.73 1.49 -10.32
N LEU A 10 10.04 1.69 -9.03
CA LEU A 10 9.35 2.37 -7.93
C LEU A 10 7.82 2.63 -8.03
N CYS A 11 7.09 1.96 -7.14
CA CYS A 11 5.73 2.17 -6.60
C CYS A 11 4.72 3.05 -7.37
N SER A 12 3.51 2.50 -7.57
CA SER A 12 2.39 3.02 -8.38
C SER A 12 2.68 3.20 -9.87
N ALA A 13 3.84 3.76 -10.26
CA ALA A 13 4.20 3.96 -11.68
C ALA A 13 4.52 2.63 -12.40
N GLY A 14 5.18 1.69 -11.71
CA GLY A 14 5.53 0.39 -12.29
C GLY A 14 4.30 -0.39 -12.82
N ASN A 15 3.19 -0.40 -12.08
CA ASN A 15 1.96 -1.06 -12.53
C ASN A 15 1.37 -0.38 -13.77
N THR A 16 1.39 0.95 -13.85
CA THR A 16 0.89 1.68 -15.02
C THR A 16 1.74 1.40 -16.25
N VAL A 17 3.06 1.27 -16.10
CA VAL A 17 3.97 0.88 -17.19
C VAL A 17 3.66 -0.54 -17.66
N TYR A 18 3.50 -1.51 -16.75
CA TYR A 18 3.13 -2.88 -17.13
C TYR A 18 1.77 -2.96 -17.83
N LEU A 19 0.81 -2.14 -17.42
CA LEU A 19 -0.49 -2.03 -18.08
C LEU A 19 -0.32 -1.47 -19.50
N GLY A 20 0.42 -0.37 -19.66
CA GLY A 20 0.67 0.24 -20.97
C GLY A 20 1.38 -0.69 -21.95
N LEU A 21 2.43 -1.40 -21.49
CA LEU A 21 3.15 -2.37 -22.31
C LEU A 21 2.24 -3.52 -22.77
N GLY A 22 1.41 -4.05 -21.87
CA GLY A 22 0.50 -5.13 -22.24
C GLY A 22 -0.69 -4.71 -23.10
N LEU A 23 -1.08 -3.44 -23.10
CA LEU A 23 -2.08 -2.93 -24.06
C LEU A 23 -1.53 -2.89 -25.49
N VAL A 24 -0.23 -2.67 -25.64
CA VAL A 24 0.45 -2.67 -26.96
C VAL A 24 0.78 -4.09 -27.42
N ALA A 25 1.18 -4.96 -26.49
CA ALA A 25 1.55 -6.36 -26.77
C ALA A 25 0.84 -7.34 -25.81
N PRO A 26 -0.47 -7.57 -25.96
CA PRO A 26 -1.27 -8.35 -25.01
C PRO A 26 -0.93 -9.84 -24.97
N SER A 27 -0.32 -10.39 -26.02
CA SER A 27 0.11 -11.78 -26.13
C SER A 27 1.43 -12.09 -25.40
N GLU A 28 2.19 -11.07 -24.96
CA GLU A 28 3.53 -11.26 -24.40
C GLU A 28 3.56 -11.50 -22.88
N GLY A 29 2.40 -11.53 -22.20
CA GLY A 29 2.34 -12.02 -20.83
C GLY A 29 1.13 -11.59 -20.02
N ILE A 30 0.96 -12.21 -18.86
CA ILE A 30 -0.19 -12.01 -17.96
C ILE A 30 -0.04 -10.84 -16.97
N ARG A 31 1.12 -10.16 -16.97
CA ARG A 31 1.48 -9.14 -15.97
C ARG A 31 0.60 -7.89 -16.07
N TRP A 32 0.19 -7.51 -17.27
CA TRP A 32 -0.65 -6.34 -17.50
C TRP A 32 -2.06 -6.52 -16.93
N ILE A 33 -2.59 -7.75 -16.91
CA ILE A 33 -3.89 -8.06 -16.30
C ILE A 33 -3.79 -7.82 -14.79
N LYS A 34 -2.77 -8.37 -14.13
CA LYS A 34 -2.52 -8.15 -12.69
C LYS A 34 -2.36 -6.67 -12.36
N ALA A 35 -1.62 -5.94 -13.19
CA ALA A 35 -1.42 -4.51 -13.04
C ALA A 35 -2.73 -3.72 -13.23
N GLY A 36 -3.52 -4.02 -14.26
CA GLY A 36 -4.83 -3.42 -14.53
C GLY A 36 -5.83 -3.68 -13.40
N THR A 37 -5.91 -4.91 -12.91
CA THR A 37 -6.73 -5.27 -11.74
C THR A 37 -6.34 -4.45 -10.51
N SER A 38 -5.04 -4.34 -10.22
CA SER A 38 -4.54 -3.53 -9.10
C SER A 38 -4.90 -2.05 -9.25
N ILE A 39 -4.70 -1.46 -10.43
CA ILE A 39 -4.99 -0.05 -10.69
C ILE A 39 -6.50 0.23 -10.57
N GLY A 40 -7.33 -0.59 -11.22
CA GLY A 40 -8.78 -0.44 -11.16
C GLY A 40 -9.31 -0.52 -9.73
N ALA A 41 -8.85 -1.52 -8.97
CA ALA A 41 -9.25 -1.69 -7.58
C ALA A 41 -8.76 -0.54 -6.67
N PHE A 42 -7.53 -0.05 -6.89
CA PHE A 42 -6.98 1.10 -6.16
C PHE A 42 -7.76 2.39 -6.43
N CYS A 43 -8.14 2.64 -7.69
CA CYS A 43 -8.96 3.80 -8.07
C CYS A 43 -10.36 3.72 -7.43
N LEU A 44 -11.00 2.56 -7.50
CA LEU A 44 -12.31 2.34 -6.88
C LEU A 44 -12.25 2.53 -5.36
N GLY A 45 -11.24 1.94 -4.71
CA GLY A 45 -11.02 2.12 -3.28
C GLY A 45 -10.77 3.58 -2.91
N SER A 46 -9.96 4.30 -3.70
CA SER A 46 -9.70 5.72 -3.49
C SER A 46 -10.99 6.53 -3.50
N PHE A 47 -11.90 6.23 -4.44
CA PHE A 47 -13.20 6.89 -4.53
C PHE A 47 -14.08 6.60 -3.29
N VAL A 48 -14.21 5.33 -2.91
CA VAL A 48 -15.03 4.91 -1.75
C VAL A 48 -14.50 5.53 -0.44
N PHE A 49 -13.20 5.37 -0.16
CA PHE A 49 -12.60 5.88 1.06
C PHE A 49 -12.58 7.42 1.11
N ALA A 50 -12.36 8.10 -0.02
CA ALA A 50 -12.43 9.56 -0.07
C ALA A 50 -13.84 10.06 0.27
N ARG A 51 -14.88 9.40 -0.26
CA ARG A 51 -16.27 9.78 0.05
C ARG A 51 -16.63 9.51 1.51
N PHE A 52 -16.18 8.38 2.06
CA PHE A 52 -16.36 8.01 3.45
C PHE A 52 -15.71 9.03 4.40
N HIS A 53 -14.42 9.35 4.19
CA HIS A 53 -13.71 10.32 5.03
C HIS A 53 -14.25 11.75 4.88
N ARG A 54 -14.72 12.13 3.69
CA ARG A 54 -15.37 13.44 3.48
C ARG A 54 -16.71 13.56 4.21
N TYR A 55 -17.46 12.46 4.32
CA TYR A 55 -18.75 12.47 5.01
C TYR A 55 -18.61 12.43 6.53
N PHE A 56 -17.71 11.60 7.07
CA PHE A 56 -17.60 11.39 8.51
C PHE A 56 -16.51 12.21 9.22
N SER A 57 -15.73 13.00 8.47
CA SER A 57 -14.52 13.71 8.90
C SER A 57 -13.38 12.76 9.32
N PRO A 58 -12.18 12.89 8.73
CA PRO A 58 -11.05 11.98 8.98
C PRO A 58 -10.41 12.15 10.37
N ARG A 59 -10.76 13.22 11.10
CA ARG A 59 -10.19 13.52 12.42
C ARG A 59 -10.86 12.76 13.55
N LYS A 60 -12.04 12.20 13.31
CA LYS A 60 -12.80 11.49 14.33
C LYS A 60 -12.22 10.10 14.55
N ARG A 61 -11.93 9.76 15.80
CA ARG A 61 -11.30 8.50 16.19
C ARG A 61 -12.04 7.27 15.68
N TRP A 62 -13.37 7.24 15.81
CA TRP A 62 -14.17 6.10 15.35
C TRP A 62 -14.10 5.91 13.83
N VAL A 63 -13.90 6.98 13.06
CA VAL A 63 -13.77 6.93 11.59
C VAL A 63 -12.45 6.27 11.21
N LEU A 64 -11.37 6.59 11.93
CA LEU A 64 -10.07 5.95 11.76
C LEU A 64 -10.11 4.48 12.15
N ILE A 65 -10.71 4.15 13.30
CA ILE A 65 -10.89 2.77 13.75
C ILE A 65 -11.71 1.99 12.72
N ALA A 66 -12.89 2.49 12.32
CA ALA A 66 -13.75 1.81 11.34
C ALA A 66 -13.03 1.60 10.00
N SER A 67 -12.34 2.63 9.49
CA SER A 67 -11.60 2.54 8.23
C SER A 67 -10.45 1.52 8.30
N TYR A 68 -9.64 1.56 9.36
CA TYR A 68 -8.51 0.63 9.51
C TYR A 68 -8.98 -0.81 9.80
N SER A 69 -10.09 -1.00 10.54
CA SER A 69 -10.70 -2.32 10.76
C SER A 69 -11.26 -2.90 9.46
N PHE A 70 -11.90 -2.09 8.62
CA PHE A 70 -12.36 -2.54 7.31
C PHE A 70 -11.18 -2.90 6.38
N GLN A 71 -10.11 -2.11 6.40
CA GLN A 71 -8.87 -2.44 5.68
C GLN A 71 -8.25 -3.74 6.19
N LEU A 72 -8.20 -3.94 7.51
CA LEU A 72 -7.71 -5.18 8.13
C LEU A 72 -8.53 -6.39 7.67
N LEU A 73 -9.87 -6.31 7.69
CA LEU A 73 -10.76 -7.37 7.23
C LEU A 73 -10.44 -7.78 5.78
N MET A 74 -10.22 -6.80 4.90
CA MET A 74 -9.84 -7.05 3.52
C MET A 74 -8.50 -7.79 3.39
N ILE A 75 -7.47 -7.40 4.17
CA ILE A 75 -6.18 -8.11 4.16
C ILE A 75 -6.36 -9.55 4.70
N VAL A 76 -7.18 -9.75 5.73
CA VAL A 76 -7.48 -11.09 6.27
C VAL A 76 -8.16 -11.96 5.21
N ILE A 77 -9.16 -11.44 4.49
CA ILE A 77 -9.81 -12.17 3.39
C ILE A 77 -8.79 -12.56 2.32
N ALA A 78 -7.92 -11.63 1.92
CA ALA A 78 -6.86 -11.93 0.96
C ALA A 78 -5.89 -13.01 1.48
N ALA A 79 -5.47 -12.93 2.75
CA ALA A 79 -4.60 -13.92 3.37
C ALA A 79 -5.24 -15.31 3.42
N LEU A 80 -6.53 -15.39 3.77
CA LEU A 80 -7.30 -16.64 3.79
C LEU A 80 -7.41 -17.25 2.40
N ILE A 81 -7.71 -16.45 1.37
CA ILE A 81 -7.80 -16.94 -0.01
C ILE A 81 -6.46 -17.52 -0.47
N VAL A 82 -5.33 -16.87 -0.13
CA VAL A 82 -3.99 -17.37 -0.48
C VAL A 82 -3.61 -18.60 0.35
N THR A 83 -4.03 -18.68 1.60
CA THR A 83 -3.67 -19.80 2.50
C THR A 83 -4.48 -21.06 2.21
N LEU A 84 -5.77 -20.91 1.88
CA LEU A 84 -6.71 -22.01 1.66
C LEU A 84 -6.89 -22.37 0.18
N GLY A 85 -6.55 -21.46 -0.72
CA GLY A 85 -6.68 -21.69 -2.16
C GLY A 85 -5.59 -22.60 -2.69
N GLU A 86 -5.95 -23.58 -3.52
CA GLU A 86 -4.99 -24.38 -4.26
C GLU A 86 -4.19 -23.51 -5.25
N GLU A 87 -2.92 -23.82 -5.44
CA GLU A 87 -2.05 -23.06 -6.35
C GLU A 87 -2.60 -23.07 -7.78
N ALA A 88 -2.82 -21.87 -8.34
CA ALA A 88 -3.31 -21.72 -9.70
C ALA A 88 -2.23 -22.13 -10.72
N LYS A 89 -2.44 -23.25 -11.41
CA LYS A 89 -1.50 -23.84 -12.39
C LYS A 89 -1.06 -22.89 -13.52
N GLU A 90 -1.83 -21.84 -13.82
CA GLU A 90 -1.55 -20.91 -14.93
C GLU A 90 -1.35 -19.45 -14.49
N GLY A 91 -1.23 -19.18 -13.17
CA GLY A 91 -0.87 -17.85 -12.65
C GLY A 91 -1.93 -16.74 -12.80
N LEU A 92 -3.09 -17.03 -13.41
CA LEU A 92 -4.27 -16.16 -13.56
C LEU A 92 -5.49 -16.62 -12.74
N GLY A 93 -5.29 -17.52 -11.76
CA GLY A 93 -6.38 -17.96 -10.89
C GLY A 93 -6.96 -16.85 -10.01
N TYR A 94 -8.18 -17.07 -9.53
CA TYR A 94 -8.85 -16.19 -8.58
C TYR A 94 -8.03 -15.99 -7.29
N GLN A 95 -7.23 -16.99 -6.92
CA GLN A 95 -6.27 -16.99 -5.81
C GLN A 95 -5.18 -15.93 -5.93
N VAL A 96 -4.97 -15.37 -7.14
CA VAL A 96 -4.00 -14.30 -7.38
C VAL A 96 -4.72 -12.97 -7.63
N LEU A 97 -5.76 -12.96 -8.46
CA LEU A 97 -6.45 -11.72 -8.84
C LEU A 97 -7.26 -11.11 -7.69
N ILE A 98 -7.95 -11.93 -6.89
CA ILE A 98 -8.76 -11.43 -5.77
C ILE A 98 -7.86 -10.82 -4.69
N PRO A 99 -6.78 -11.48 -4.21
CA PRO A 99 -5.87 -10.86 -3.26
C PRO A 99 -5.23 -9.57 -3.79
N ILE A 100 -4.85 -9.51 -5.07
CA ILE A 100 -4.33 -8.28 -5.69
C ILE A 100 -5.38 -7.16 -5.64
N ALA A 101 -6.61 -7.43 -6.07
CA ALA A 101 -7.68 -6.45 -6.08
C ALA A 101 -7.99 -5.94 -4.66
N VAL A 102 -8.18 -6.86 -3.71
CA VAL A 102 -8.57 -6.53 -2.34
C VAL A 102 -7.45 -5.80 -1.60
N VAL A 103 -6.18 -6.22 -1.75
CA VAL A 103 -5.03 -5.54 -1.14
C VAL A 103 -4.80 -4.16 -1.76
N ALA A 104 -5.00 -4.00 -3.07
CA ALA A 104 -4.91 -2.69 -3.74
C ALA A 104 -6.03 -1.75 -3.29
N PHE A 105 -7.26 -2.24 -3.21
CA PHE A 105 -8.42 -1.48 -2.72
C PHE A 105 -8.22 -1.01 -1.28
N GLN A 106 -7.75 -1.88 -0.37
CA GLN A 106 -7.52 -1.44 1.01
C GLN A 106 -6.35 -0.46 1.12
N SER A 107 -5.32 -0.61 0.27
CA SER A 107 -4.13 0.24 0.31
C SER A 107 -4.44 1.67 -0.11
N SER A 108 -5.42 1.90 -0.98
CA SER A 108 -5.86 3.25 -1.29
C SER A 108 -6.51 3.94 -0.08
N GLY A 109 -7.18 3.18 0.80
CA GLY A 109 -7.72 3.70 2.05
C GLY A 109 -6.62 4.33 2.91
N GLN A 110 -5.47 3.67 3.05
CA GLN A 110 -4.31 4.21 3.76
C GLN A 110 -3.80 5.51 3.14
N ALA A 111 -3.69 5.54 1.80
CA ALA A 111 -3.24 6.72 1.09
C ALA A 111 -4.21 7.91 1.26
N VAL A 112 -5.51 7.65 1.18
CA VAL A 112 -6.57 8.65 1.40
C VAL A 112 -6.53 9.16 2.85
N THR A 113 -6.47 8.26 3.84
CA THR A 113 -6.41 8.68 5.26
C THR A 113 -5.15 9.50 5.54
N SER A 114 -3.99 9.11 5.01
CA SER A 114 -2.74 9.84 5.20
C SER A 114 -2.83 11.27 4.67
N ARG A 115 -3.41 11.45 3.47
CA ARG A 115 -3.67 12.79 2.89
C ARG A 115 -4.69 13.57 3.72
N ALA A 116 -5.75 12.90 4.16
CA ALA A 116 -6.80 13.52 4.97
C ALA A 116 -6.29 14.03 6.32
N LEU A 117 -5.27 13.38 6.89
CA LEU A 117 -4.55 13.78 8.10
C LEU A 117 -3.37 14.74 7.83
N GLN A 118 -3.22 15.26 6.61
CA GLN A 118 -2.12 16.17 6.20
C GLN A 118 -0.72 15.54 6.24
N TYR A 119 -0.62 14.20 6.26
CA TYR A 119 0.64 13.46 6.20
C TYR A 119 0.82 12.79 4.84
N ALA A 120 0.70 13.56 3.76
CA ALA A 120 0.74 13.01 2.40
C ALA A 120 2.08 12.30 2.08
N GLY A 121 3.20 12.78 2.63
CA GLY A 121 4.55 12.24 2.41
C GLY A 121 4.83 10.87 3.04
N LEU A 122 3.95 10.36 3.92
CA LEU A 122 4.12 9.04 4.55
C LEU A 122 3.67 7.88 3.66
N THR A 123 3.12 8.16 2.48
CA THR A 123 2.56 7.13 1.60
C THR A 123 3.54 6.73 0.50
N SER A 124 3.56 5.44 0.15
CA SER A 124 4.34 4.93 -0.97
C SER A 124 3.90 5.46 -2.35
N VAL A 125 2.70 6.05 -2.44
CA VAL A 125 2.13 6.61 -3.68
C VAL A 125 2.89 7.85 -4.15
N VAL A 126 3.43 8.63 -3.22
CA VAL A 126 4.16 9.88 -3.51
C VAL A 126 5.63 9.77 -3.12
N LEU A 127 6.16 8.55 -3.14
CA LEU A 127 7.53 8.27 -2.71
C LEU A 127 8.55 9.08 -3.51
N THR A 128 8.36 9.18 -4.83
CA THR A 128 9.27 9.92 -5.71
C THR A 128 9.31 11.39 -5.37
N SER A 129 8.15 12.03 -5.17
CA SER A 129 8.14 13.44 -4.75
C SER A 129 8.69 13.62 -3.34
N ASN A 130 8.45 12.66 -2.44
CA ASN A 130 9.05 12.68 -1.10
C ASN A 130 10.59 12.58 -1.14
N TYR A 131 11.17 11.82 -2.07
CA TYR A 131 12.61 11.85 -2.32
C TYR A 131 13.07 13.22 -2.80
N CYS A 132 12.39 13.82 -3.79
CA CYS A 132 12.70 15.16 -4.26
C CYS A 132 12.65 16.19 -3.11
N ASP A 133 11.60 16.16 -2.29
CA ASP A 133 11.40 17.05 -1.16
C ASP A 133 12.46 16.85 -0.07
N LEU A 134 12.91 15.61 0.16
CA LEU A 134 13.94 15.29 1.15
C LEU A 134 15.32 15.75 0.69
N PHE A 135 15.71 15.46 -0.57
CA PHE A 135 17.03 15.80 -1.09
C PHE A 135 17.17 17.29 -1.45
N SER A 136 16.07 18.01 -1.62
CA SER A 136 16.06 19.47 -1.80
C SER A 136 15.93 20.26 -0.50
N ASP A 137 15.77 19.59 0.67
CA ASP A 137 15.62 20.27 1.95
C ASP A 137 16.93 20.97 2.37
N PRO A 138 16.96 22.32 2.47
CA PRO A 138 18.16 23.06 2.86
C PRO A 138 18.60 22.78 4.31
N ASN A 139 17.75 22.16 5.13
CA ASN A 139 18.02 21.79 6.51
C ASN A 139 18.27 20.28 6.68
N LEU A 140 18.60 19.55 5.61
CA LEU A 140 18.80 18.10 5.63
C LEU A 140 19.77 17.61 6.72
N PHE A 141 20.82 18.39 7.02
CA PHE A 141 21.86 18.05 8.00
C PHE A 141 21.63 18.60 9.42
N LYS A 142 20.51 19.30 9.69
CA LYS A 142 20.19 19.74 11.05
C LYS A 142 19.69 18.56 11.90
N LEU A 143 20.14 18.51 13.15
CA LEU A 143 19.96 17.37 14.06
C LEU A 143 18.53 17.24 14.62
N SER A 144 17.72 18.30 14.65
CA SER A 144 16.34 18.26 15.16
C SER A 144 15.32 18.76 14.13
N ASN A 145 14.78 17.83 13.33
CA ASN A 145 13.63 18.12 12.46
C ASN A 145 12.70 16.90 12.39
N VAL A 146 11.57 16.97 13.10
CA VAL A 146 10.57 15.89 13.20
C VAL A 146 9.97 15.56 11.84
N GLU A 147 9.78 16.57 11.00
CA GLU A 147 9.26 16.43 9.64
C GLU A 147 10.27 15.71 8.74
N ARG A 148 11.57 16.03 8.85
CA ARG A 148 12.64 15.32 8.14
C ARG A 148 12.73 13.85 8.58
N ASN A 149 12.64 13.56 9.88
CA ASN A 149 12.66 12.18 10.39
C ASN A 149 11.50 11.34 9.83
N ARG A 150 10.30 11.93 9.70
CA ARG A 150 9.15 11.30 9.06
C ARG A 150 9.37 11.05 7.56
N ARG A 151 9.95 12.04 6.85
CA ARG A 151 10.26 11.96 5.41
C ARG A 151 11.38 10.96 5.08
N ILE A 152 12.30 10.69 6.02
CA ILE A 152 13.29 9.60 5.90
C ILE A 152 12.69 8.25 6.28
N ALA A 153 11.93 8.20 7.38
CA ALA A 153 11.39 6.95 7.88
C ALA A 153 10.44 6.28 6.88
N ALA A 154 9.62 7.05 6.15
CA ALA A 154 8.66 6.50 5.20
C ALA A 154 9.32 5.69 4.05
N PRO A 155 10.31 6.21 3.29
CA PRO A 155 11.06 5.43 2.32
C PRO A 155 11.82 4.24 2.90
N VAL A 156 12.46 4.41 4.06
CA VAL A 156 13.27 3.35 4.69
C VAL A 156 12.39 2.20 5.15
N LEU A 157 11.28 2.49 5.84
CA LEU A 157 10.32 1.47 6.29
C LEU A 157 9.65 0.78 5.10
N LEU A 158 9.37 1.51 4.02
CA LEU A 158 8.84 0.91 2.79
C LEU A 158 9.83 -0.06 2.16
N LEU A 159 11.11 0.33 2.06
CA LEU A 159 12.17 -0.53 1.56
C LEU A 159 12.35 -1.78 2.43
N LEU A 160 12.37 -1.61 3.75
CA LEU A 160 12.43 -2.74 4.70
C LEU A 160 11.23 -3.67 4.53
N GLY A 161 10.02 -3.13 4.39
CA GLY A 161 8.82 -3.93 4.11
C GLY A 161 8.92 -4.70 2.79
N ALA A 162 9.45 -4.09 1.74
CA ALA A 162 9.67 -4.75 0.46
C ALA A 162 10.74 -5.86 0.55
N LEU A 163 11.82 -5.64 1.29
CA LEU A 163 12.85 -6.66 1.54
C LEU A 163 12.29 -7.85 2.32
N LEU A 164 11.54 -7.59 3.40
CA LEU A 164 10.88 -8.64 4.17
C LEU A 164 9.87 -9.42 3.31
N GLY A 165 9.09 -8.74 2.47
CA GLY A 165 8.19 -9.38 1.52
C GLY A 165 8.93 -10.24 0.48
N GLY A 166 10.10 -9.78 0.01
CA GLY A 166 10.98 -10.54 -0.88
C GLY A 166 11.55 -11.79 -0.20
N ILE A 167 11.97 -11.68 1.06
CA ILE A 167 12.43 -12.83 1.86
C ILE A 167 11.30 -13.86 1.97
N TRP A 168 10.09 -13.43 2.32
CA TRP A 168 8.91 -14.32 2.37
C TRP A 168 8.67 -15.04 1.05
N ALA A 169 8.79 -14.36 -0.09
CA ALA A 169 8.61 -14.95 -1.42
C ALA A 169 9.62 -16.06 -1.75
N HIS A 170 10.77 -16.10 -1.07
CA HIS A 170 11.78 -17.16 -1.21
C HIS A 170 11.64 -18.30 -0.19
N THR A 171 10.72 -18.18 0.78
CA THR A 171 10.43 -19.25 1.74
C THR A 171 9.30 -20.15 1.28
N SER A 172 9.18 -21.33 1.87
CA SER A 172 8.07 -22.27 1.64
C SER A 172 6.70 -21.71 2.03
N VAL A 173 6.65 -20.69 2.89
CA VAL A 173 5.40 -20.00 3.28
C VAL A 173 4.94 -18.99 2.22
N GLY A 174 5.88 -18.48 1.41
CA GLY A 174 5.59 -17.63 0.26
C GLY A 174 4.75 -16.39 0.58
N LEU A 175 3.79 -16.10 -0.32
CA LEU A 175 2.90 -14.94 -0.25
C LEU A 175 1.99 -14.96 0.99
N ALA A 176 1.60 -16.13 1.48
CA ALA A 176 0.75 -16.26 2.66
C ALA A 176 1.43 -15.65 3.89
N GLY A 177 2.74 -15.90 4.07
CA GLY A 177 3.52 -15.38 5.20
C GLY A 177 3.62 -13.85 5.17
N ALA A 178 3.81 -13.28 3.99
CA ALA A 178 3.82 -11.83 3.81
C ALA A 178 2.45 -11.20 4.15
N LEU A 179 1.35 -11.80 3.71
CA LEU A 179 0.00 -11.30 4.00
C LEU A 179 -0.36 -11.43 5.48
N TRP A 180 -0.05 -12.54 6.15
CA TRP A 180 -0.28 -12.68 7.59
C TRP A 180 0.57 -11.72 8.43
N THR A 181 1.80 -11.44 7.99
CA THR A 181 2.62 -10.38 8.60
C THR A 181 1.94 -9.01 8.46
N ALA A 182 1.39 -8.71 7.28
CA ALA A 182 0.63 -7.48 7.06
C ALA A 182 -0.64 -7.40 7.91
N VAL A 183 -1.37 -8.51 8.10
CA VAL A 183 -2.51 -8.61 9.02
C VAL A 183 -2.08 -8.25 10.44
N ALA A 184 -1.00 -8.84 10.95
CA ALA A 184 -0.51 -8.59 12.31
C ALA A 184 -0.13 -7.12 12.52
N LEU A 185 0.62 -6.53 11.58
CA LEU A 185 1.01 -5.11 11.64
C LEU A 185 -0.22 -4.19 11.58
N LYS A 186 -1.20 -4.51 10.73
CA LYS A 186 -2.42 -3.70 10.59
C LYS A 186 -3.32 -3.81 11.81
N ALA A 187 -3.41 -5.01 12.41
CA ALA A 187 -4.14 -5.22 13.67
C ALA A 187 -3.51 -4.42 14.81
N ALA A 188 -2.18 -4.42 14.92
CA ALA A 188 -1.47 -3.58 15.89
C ALA A 188 -1.78 -2.08 15.69
N ALA A 189 -1.87 -1.61 14.44
CA ALA A 189 -2.27 -0.24 14.14
C ALA A 189 -3.72 0.07 14.55
N VAL A 190 -4.66 -0.85 14.34
CA VAL A 190 -6.06 -0.70 14.82
C VAL A 190 -6.09 -0.61 16.34
N VAL A 191 -5.40 -1.51 17.02
CA VAL A 191 -5.27 -1.51 18.48
C VAL A 191 -4.66 -0.20 18.99
N ALA A 192 -3.62 0.30 18.33
CA ALA A 192 -3.02 1.59 18.66
C ALA A 192 -4.06 2.73 18.56
N TRP A 193 -4.89 2.79 17.52
CA TRP A 193 -5.97 3.78 17.42
C TRP A 193 -7.02 3.64 18.55
N VAL A 194 -7.30 2.42 18.99
CA VAL A 194 -8.23 2.12 20.10
C VAL A 194 -7.68 2.49 21.47
N PHE A 195 -6.36 2.65 21.63
CA PHE A 195 -5.74 3.09 22.89
C PHE A 195 -5.15 4.50 22.85
N TRP A 196 -4.95 5.08 21.66
CA TRP A 196 -4.40 6.43 21.51
C TRP A 196 -5.31 7.48 22.16
N ARG A 197 -4.77 8.24 23.12
CA ARG A 197 -5.48 9.36 23.75
C ARG A 197 -5.65 10.47 22.72
N ALA A 198 -6.88 10.93 22.51
CA ALA A 198 -7.11 12.14 21.73
C ALA A 198 -6.50 13.32 22.50
N GLU A 199 -5.79 14.20 21.79
CA GLU A 199 -5.38 15.48 22.33
C GLU A 199 -6.66 16.26 22.65
N GLU A 200 -6.79 16.78 23.88
CA GLU A 200 -7.91 17.66 24.24
C GLU A 200 -7.73 18.94 23.41
N GLU A 201 -8.71 19.26 22.55
CA GLU A 201 -8.81 20.58 21.94
C GLU A 201 -8.99 21.57 23.09
N LEU A 202 -7.93 22.31 23.42
CA LEU A 202 -8.01 23.49 24.28
C LEU A 202 -9.00 24.45 23.60
N GLU A 203 -10.16 24.59 24.23
CA GLU A 203 -11.27 25.50 23.85
C GLU A 203 -10.82 26.96 23.72
#